data_AF-T1C9X4-F1
#
_entry.id   AF-T1C9X4-F1
#
_cell.length_a   1.000
_cell.length_b   1.000
_cell.length_c   1.000
_cell.angle_alpha   90.00
_cell.angle_beta   90.00
_cell.angle_gamma   90.00
#
_symmetry.space_group_name_H-M   'P 1'
#
loop_
_entity.id
_entity.type
_entity.pdbx_description
1 polymer ?
#
loop_
_entity_poly.entity_id
_entity_poly.type
_entity_poly.pdbx_seq_one_letter_code
_entity_poly.pdbx_strand_id
1 'polypeptide(L)' 'IRFKGQAGEQATMFVSDPSGNALEFKAFRSSEDIFAREKP' A
#
# COMPACT_ATOMS: atom_id res chain seq x y z
N ILE A 1 0.04 1.93 8.49
CA ILE A 1 -1.16 2.16 7.66
C ILE A 1 -1.21 3.63 7.28
N ARG A 2 -1.40 3.94 6.00
CA ARG A 2 -1.54 5.30 5.45
C ARG A 2 -2.99 5.48 4.97
N PHE A 3 -3.55 6.67 5.14
CA PHE A 3 -4.95 7.01 4.76
C PHE A 3 -6.01 6.13 5.45
N LYS A 4 -5.87 5.92 6.77
CA LYS A 4 -6.77 5.04 7.52
C LYS A 4 -8.24 5.50 7.39
N GLY A 5 -9.10 4.61 6.91
CA GLY A 5 -10.54 4.83 6.68
C GLY A 5 -10.87 5.66 5.44
N GLN A 6 -9.87 6.02 4.63
CA GLN A 6 -10.03 6.87 3.45
C GLN A 6 -9.77 6.09 2.16
N ALA A 7 -10.17 6.66 1.01
CA ALA A 7 -9.85 6.11 -0.31
C ALA A 7 -8.34 5.97 -0.47
N GLY A 8 -7.88 4.80 -0.92
CA GLY A 8 -6.46 4.49 -1.04
C GLY A 8 -5.77 4.14 0.29
N GLU A 9 -6.52 3.69 1.32
CA GLU A 9 -5.94 3.09 2.53
C GLU A 9 -4.97 1.98 2.12
N GLN A 10 -3.73 2.09 2.59
CA GLN A 10 -2.68 1.13 2.25
C GLN A 10 -1.72 0.86 3.40
N ALA A 11 -1.14 -0.33 3.39
CA ALA A 11 0.01 -0.69 4.21
C ALA A 11 1.26 -0.72 3.36
N THR A 12 2.41 -0.38 3.95
CA THR A 12 3.72 -0.49 3.31
C THR A 12 4.62 -1.33 4.19
N MET A 13 5.33 -2.26 3.58
CA MET A 13 6.30 -3.13 4.23
C MET A 13 7.60 -3.13 3.43
N PHE A 14 8.73 -3.20 4.13
CA PHE A 14 10.05 -3.29 3.53
C PHE A 14 10.69 -4.63 3.89
N VAL A 15 11.30 -5.28 2.90
CA VAL A 15 12.04 -6.54 3.09
C VAL A 15 13.40 -6.39 2.43
N SER A 16 14.47 -6.75 3.14
CA SER A 16 15.79 -6.90 2.55
C SER A 16 15.90 -8.28 1.92
N ASP A 17 16.24 -8.33 0.63
CA ASP A 17 16.52 -9.60 -0.04
C ASP A 17 17.98 -10.06 0.23
N PRO A 18 18.34 -11.32 -0.09
CA PRO A 18 19.71 -11.81 0.08
C PRO A 18 20.78 -11.10 -0.77
N SER A 19 20.38 -10.35 -1.79
CA SER A 19 21.27 -9.54 -2.62
C SER A 19 21.51 -8.14 -2.05
N GLY A 20 20.86 -7.79 -0.93
CA GLY A 20 20.96 -6.49 -0.27
C GLY A 20 20.01 -5.43 -0.82
N ASN A 21 19.04 -5.78 -1.68
CA ASN A 21 18.04 -4.84 -2.16
C ASN A 21 16.96 -4.61 -1.09
N ALA A 22 16.48 -3.37 -0.98
CA ALA A 22 15.28 -3.06 -0.22
C ALA A 22 14.05 -3.20 -1.13
N LEU A 23 13.25 -4.24 -0.91
CA LEU A 23 11.99 -4.44 -1.60
C LEU A 23 10.87 -3.75 -0.83
N GLU A 24 10.04 -2.98 -1.54
CA GLU A 24 8.85 -2.33 -0.99
C GLU A 24 7.59 -3.06 -1.46
N PHE A 25 6.75 -3.45 -0.51
CA PHE A 25 5.44 -4.03 -0.76
C PHE A 25 4.36 -3.05 -0.31
N LYS A 26 3.42 -2.76 -1.21
CA LYS A 26 2.21 -1.99 -0.92
C LYS A 26 1.00 -2.93 -0.97
N ALA A 27 0.19 -2.89 0.08
CA ALA A 27 -1.02 -3.70 0.17
C ALA A 27 -2.23 -2.78 0.36
N PHE A 28 -3.30 -3.13 -0.35
CA PHE A 28 -4.61 -2.48 -0.29
C PHE A 28 -5.63 -3.48 0.25
N ARG A 29 -6.74 -2.98 0.79
CA ARG A 29 -7.77 -3.84 1.39
C ARG A 29 -8.60 -4.56 0.34
N SER A 30 -8.87 -3.91 -0.79
CA SER A 30 -9.48 -4.52 -1.97
C SER A 30 -8.83 -4.02 -3.26
N SER A 31 -9.09 -4.69 -4.39
CA SER A 31 -8.51 -4.31 -5.70
C SER A 31 -9.00 -2.95 -6.19
N GLU A 32 -10.23 -2.57 -5.82
CA GLU A 32 -10.83 -1.29 -6.18
C GLU A 32 -10.10 -0.11 -5.53
N ASP A 33 -9.48 -0.33 -4.36
CA ASP A 33 -8.72 0.70 -3.63
C ASP A 33 -7.46 1.16 -4.36
N ILE A 34 -6.95 0.37 -5.32
CA ILE A 34 -5.77 0.70 -6.13
C ILE A 34 -6.00 1.97 -6.97
N PHE A 35 -7.22 2.16 -7.46
CA PHE A 35 -7.62 3.28 -8.31
C PHE A 35 -8.72 4.14 -7.67
N ALA A 36 -8.95 3.97 -6.36
CA ALA A 36 -9.97 4.72 -5.65
C ALA A 36 -9.65 6.22 -5.69
N ARG A 37 -10.68 7.01 -5.99
CA ARG A 37 -10.64 8.47 -5.94
C ARG A 37 -11.19 8.94 -4.59
N GLU A 38 -10.78 10.13 -4.16
CA GLU A 38 -11.44 10.78 -3.01
C GLU A 38 -12.95 10.82 -3.25
N LYS A 39 -13.70 10.42 -2.22
CA LYS A 39 -15.16 10.59 -2.23
C LYS A 39 -15.43 12.10 -2.14
N PRO A 40 -16.36 12.63 -2.95
CA PRO A 40 -16.73 14.05 -2.89
C PRO A 40 -17.24 14.47 -1.50
#